data_AF-A0A934KSZ5-F1
#
_entry.id   AF-A0A934KSZ5-F1
#
_cell.length_a   1.000
_cell.length_b   1.000
_cell.length_c   1.000
_cell.angle_alpha   90.00
_cell.angle_beta   90.00
_cell.angle_gamma   90.00
#
_symmetry.space_group_name_H-M   'P 1'
#
loop_
_entity.id
_entity.type
_entity.pdbx_description
1 polymer ?
#
loop_
_entity_poly.entity_id
_entity_poly.type
_entity_poly.pdbx_seq_one_letter_code
_entity_poly.pdbx_strand_id
1 'polypeptide(L)'
;MIRIANQRQKLAGFTLLEVMIIAAIVGIMAMIALPNFAKAHANTQQKLCIKNLHSLSETKQQWGFENRKLPTATPTAAQLQLYYGKNRMPTCPARGTYTLRALNREPICNRAALGHTY
;
A
#
# COMPACT_ATOMS: atom_id res chain seq x y z
N MET A 1 0.47 59.59 -33.83
CA MET A 1 1.29 58.38 -33.99
C MET A 1 1.80 57.94 -32.63
N ILE A 2 1.34 56.81 -32.11
CA ILE A 2 1.71 56.27 -30.78
C ILE A 2 2.87 55.28 -30.97
N ARG A 3 4.02 55.49 -30.31
CA ARG A 3 5.15 54.54 -30.33
C ARG A 3 4.99 53.54 -29.18
N ILE A 4 4.75 52.27 -29.50
CA ILE A 4 4.74 51.16 -28.54
C ILE A 4 6.20 50.76 -28.29
N ALA A 5 6.72 51.01 -27.07
CA ALA A 5 8.05 50.55 -26.67
C ALA A 5 7.98 49.07 -26.24
N ASN A 6 8.56 48.18 -27.04
CA ASN A 6 8.68 46.75 -26.75
C ASN A 6 9.81 46.51 -25.73
N GLN A 7 9.46 46.43 -24.45
CA GLN A 7 10.40 46.10 -23.37
C GLN A 7 10.72 44.60 -23.40
N ARG A 8 11.84 44.23 -24.04
CA ARG A 8 12.40 42.88 -23.94
C ARG A 8 12.79 42.61 -22.49
N GLN A 9 12.00 41.78 -21.81
CA GLN A 9 12.33 41.26 -20.48
C GLN A 9 13.68 40.52 -20.58
N LYS A 10 14.70 41.00 -19.88
CA LYS A 10 15.97 40.28 -19.79
C LYS A 10 15.71 39.00 -18.99
N LEU A 11 15.76 37.84 -19.65
CA LEU A 11 15.82 36.58 -18.92
C LEU A 11 17.12 36.60 -18.10
N ALA A 12 17.00 36.72 -16.79
CA ALA A 12 18.12 36.52 -15.88
C ALA A 12 18.49 35.02 -15.94
N GLY A 13 19.69 34.72 -16.42
CA GLY A 13 20.20 33.36 -16.49
C GLY A 13 20.63 32.87 -15.10
N PHE A 14 20.18 31.67 -14.75
CA PHE A 14 20.64 30.93 -13.58
C PHE A 14 22.16 30.70 -13.67
N THR A 15 22.92 30.95 -12.61
CA THR A 15 24.38 30.75 -12.66
C THR A 15 24.73 29.26 -12.50
N LEU A 16 25.83 28.80 -13.11
CA LEU A 16 26.29 27.40 -12.94
C LEU A 16 26.56 27.07 -11.47
N LEU A 17 27.11 28.02 -10.72
CA LEU A 17 27.39 27.88 -9.29
C LEU A 17 26.11 27.61 -8.48
N GLU A 18 25.03 28.32 -8.81
CA GLU A 18 23.74 28.20 -8.11
C GLU A 18 23.13 26.81 -8.31
N VAL A 19 23.19 26.26 -9.54
CA VAL A 19 22.75 24.88 -9.80
C VAL A 19 23.60 23.86 -9.04
N MET A 20 24.92 24.06 -8.96
CA MET A 20 25.82 23.15 -8.23
C MET A 20 25.52 23.09 -6.73
N ILE A 21 25.28 24.24 -6.10
CA ILE A 21 24.96 24.30 -4.66
C ILE A 21 23.60 23.63 -4.39
N ILE A 22 22.59 23.87 -5.24
CA ILE A 22 21.28 23.23 -5.11
C ILE A 22 21.40 21.71 -5.27
N ALA A 23 22.15 21.24 -6.27
CA ALA A 23 22.38 19.81 -6.48
C ALA A 23 23.09 19.14 -5.29
N ALA A 24 24.05 19.84 -4.67
CA ALA A 24 24.75 19.34 -3.48
C ALA A 24 23.80 19.14 -2.29
N ILE A 25 22.93 20.12 -2.01
CA ILE A 25 21.96 20.05 -0.90
C ILE A 25 20.92 18.94 -1.16
N VAL A 26 20.38 18.86 -2.37
CA VAL A 26 19.41 17.81 -2.76
C VAL A 26 20.05 16.43 -2.67
N GLY A 27 21.32 16.27 -3.06
CA GLY A 27 22.05 15.01 -2.96
C GLY A 27 22.17 14.50 -1.52
N ILE A 28 22.47 15.38 -0.55
CA ILE A 28 22.54 15.03 0.87
C ILE A 28 21.17 14.62 1.40
N MET A 29 20.12 15.38 1.06
CA MET A 29 18.74 15.05 1.48
C MET A 29 18.29 13.68 0.95
N ALA A 30 18.59 13.37 -0.32
CA ALA A 30 18.20 12.12 -0.96
C ALA A 30 18.83 10.89 -0.29
N MET A 31 20.10 10.97 0.13
CA MET A 31 20.79 9.85 0.79
C MET A 31 20.11 9.42 2.09
N ILE A 32 19.62 10.37 2.89
CA ILE A 32 18.96 10.07 4.17
C ILE A 32 17.51 9.60 3.93
N ALA A 33 16.82 10.18 2.96
CA ALA A 33 15.42 9.90 2.70
C ALA A 33 15.18 8.49 2.12
N LEU A 34 16.00 8.03 1.19
CA LEU A 34 15.81 6.75 0.48
C LEU A 34 15.73 5.51 1.38
N PRO A 35 16.70 5.25 2.31
CA PRO A 35 16.64 4.04 3.14
C PRO A 35 15.45 4.05 4.11
N ASN A 36 15.09 5.22 4.62
CA ASN A 36 13.94 5.37 5.51
C ASN A 36 12.63 5.15 4.77
N PHE A 37 12.52 5.67 3.54
CA PHE A 37 11.35 5.46 2.69
C PHE A 37 11.14 3.98 2.35
N ALA A 38 12.19 3.26 1.98
CA ALA A 38 12.11 1.83 1.67
C ALA A 38 11.61 1.00 2.87
N LYS A 39 12.14 1.26 4.06
CA LYS A 39 11.70 0.60 5.31
C LYS A 39 10.26 0.96 5.66
N ALA A 40 9.90 2.24 5.60
CA ALA A 40 8.54 2.70 5.89
C ALA A 40 7.51 2.09 4.92
N HIS A 41 7.88 1.96 3.64
CA HIS A 41 7.05 1.31 2.64
C HIS A 41 6.85 -0.17 2.98
N ALA A 42 7.91 -0.93 3.24
CA ALA A 42 7.82 -2.35 3.61
C ALA A 42 6.96 -2.57 4.88
N ASN A 43 7.17 -1.75 5.92
CA ASN A 43 6.37 -1.79 7.15
C ASN A 43 4.89 -1.47 6.90
N THR A 44 4.61 -0.53 5.98
CA THR A 44 3.23 -0.20 5.59
C THR A 44 2.58 -1.39 4.88
N GLN A 45 3.29 -2.03 3.96
CA GLN A 45 2.79 -3.24 3.29
C GLN A 45 2.51 -4.36 4.28
N GLN A 46 3.35 -4.53 5.30
CA GLN A 46 3.12 -5.47 6.39
C GLN A 46 1.85 -5.18 7.17
N LYS A 47 1.70 -3.94 7.67
CA LYS A 47 0.54 -3.53 8.46
C LYS A 47 -0.77 -3.66 7.67
N LEU A 48 -0.77 -3.27 6.40
CA LEU A 48 -1.91 -3.43 5.51
C LEU A 48 -2.25 -4.90 5.27
N CYS A 49 -1.24 -5.76 5.10
CA CYS A 49 -1.46 -7.19 4.93
C CYS A 49 -2.10 -7.81 6.18
N ILE A 50 -1.60 -7.49 7.37
CA ILE A 50 -2.16 -7.96 8.65
C ILE A 50 -3.60 -7.46 8.82
N LYS A 51 -3.87 -6.18 8.53
CA LYS A 51 -5.22 -5.61 8.55
C LYS A 51 -6.19 -6.36 7.62
N ASN A 52 -5.74 -6.70 6.42
CA ASN A 52 -6.55 -7.48 5.48
C ASN A 52 -6.80 -8.91 6.00
N LEU A 53 -5.81 -9.56 6.63
CA LEU A 53 -5.99 -10.89 7.24
C LEU A 53 -7.02 -10.84 8.37
N HIS A 54 -6.94 -9.83 9.23
CA HIS A 54 -7.93 -9.60 10.30
C HIS A 54 -9.33 -9.44 9.74
N SER A 55 -9.50 -8.55 8.75
CA SER A 55 -10.80 -8.33 8.10
C SER A 55 -11.33 -9.58 7.40
N LEU A 56 -10.46 -10.39 6.79
CA LEU A 56 -10.84 -11.69 6.25
C LEU A 56 -11.31 -12.65 7.36
N SER A 57 -10.66 -12.66 8.52
CA SER A 57 -11.07 -13.49 9.66
C SER A 57 -12.48 -13.11 10.14
N GLU A 58 -12.76 -11.82 10.28
CA GLU A 58 -14.07 -11.29 10.69
C GLU A 58 -15.14 -11.66 9.68
N THR A 59 -14.83 -11.47 8.39
CA THR A 59 -15.74 -11.80 7.28
C THR A 59 -16.07 -13.30 7.26
N LYS A 60 -15.07 -14.16 7.50
CA LYS A 60 -15.28 -15.62 7.61
C LYS A 60 -16.18 -15.98 8.78
N GLN A 61 -15.96 -15.35 9.94
CA GLN A 61 -16.76 -15.59 11.14
C GLN A 61 -18.19 -15.13 10.93
N GLN A 62 -18.40 -13.96 10.32
CA GLN A 62 -19.72 -13.45 9.96
C GLN A 62 -20.46 -14.42 9.03
N TRP A 63 -19.82 -14.85 7.93
CA TRP A 63 -20.38 -15.85 7.02
C TRP A 63 -20.75 -17.14 7.75
N GLY A 64 -19.86 -17.60 8.63
CA GLY A 64 -20.04 -18.78 9.45
C GLY A 64 -21.25 -18.73 10.37
N PHE A 65 -21.41 -17.58 11.04
CA PHE A 65 -22.51 -17.31 11.96
C PHE A 65 -23.86 -17.28 11.25
N GLU A 66 -23.95 -16.53 10.15
CA GLU A 66 -25.20 -16.41 9.39
C GLU A 66 -25.64 -17.73 8.74
N ASN A 67 -24.68 -18.52 8.23
CA ASN A 67 -24.96 -19.76 7.53
C ASN A 67 -24.95 -20.99 8.46
N ARG A 68 -24.88 -20.78 9.79
CA ARG A 68 -24.83 -21.84 10.82
C ARG A 68 -23.80 -22.93 10.51
N LYS A 69 -22.62 -22.53 10.05
CA LYS A 69 -21.57 -23.46 9.61
C LYS A 69 -20.74 -23.94 10.79
N LEU A 70 -20.28 -25.19 10.69
CA LEU A 70 -19.34 -25.75 11.65
C LEU A 70 -17.98 -25.04 11.55
N PRO A 71 -17.20 -25.00 12.65
CA PRO A 71 -15.87 -24.38 12.64
C PRO A 71 -14.88 -25.02 11.64
N THR A 72 -15.15 -26.24 11.18
CA THR A 72 -14.35 -26.96 10.18
C THR A 72 -14.70 -26.60 8.74
N ALA A 73 -15.81 -25.90 8.50
CA ALA A 73 -16.21 -25.48 7.17
C ALA A 73 -15.19 -24.48 6.61
N THR A 74 -14.79 -24.68 5.36
CA THR A 74 -13.90 -23.76 4.64
C THR A 74 -14.73 -22.98 3.63
N PRO A 75 -14.77 -21.65 3.70
CA PRO A 75 -15.57 -20.87 2.79
C PRO A 75 -14.84 -20.61 1.47
N THR A 76 -15.61 -20.45 0.39
CA THR A 76 -15.08 -20.12 -0.93
C THR A 76 -14.90 -18.60 -1.07
N ALA A 77 -13.94 -18.17 -1.87
CA ALA A 77 -13.70 -16.75 -2.17
C ALA A 77 -14.99 -16.01 -2.62
N ALA A 78 -15.79 -16.62 -3.49
CA ALA A 78 -17.06 -16.05 -3.96
C ALA A 78 -18.09 -15.85 -2.84
N GLN A 79 -18.11 -16.72 -1.83
CA GLN A 79 -19.03 -16.63 -0.70
C GLN A 79 -18.64 -15.47 0.22
N LEU A 80 -17.35 -15.29 0.50
CA LEU A 80 -16.85 -14.17 1.31
C LEU A 80 -16.94 -12.84 0.58
N GLN A 81 -16.87 -12.86 -0.74
CA GLN A 81 -16.87 -11.64 -1.54
C GLN A 81 -18.11 -10.79 -1.25
N LEU A 82 -19.28 -11.40 -1.06
CA LEU A 82 -20.54 -10.74 -0.74
C LEU A 82 -20.53 -9.99 0.61
N TYR A 83 -19.69 -10.43 1.53
CA TYR A 83 -19.56 -9.84 2.87
C TYR A 83 -18.50 -8.76 2.94
N TYR A 84 -17.69 -8.63 1.88
CA TYR A 84 -16.69 -7.60 1.78
C TYR A 84 -17.32 -6.34 1.18
N GLY A 85 -17.20 -5.18 1.84
CA GLY A 85 -18.00 -3.97 1.50
C GLY A 85 -17.88 -3.43 0.06
N LYS A 86 -16.98 -3.95 -0.79
CA LYS A 86 -16.88 -3.62 -2.22
C LYS A 86 -17.17 -4.81 -3.15
N ASN A 87 -17.72 -5.89 -2.63
CA ASN A 87 -17.83 -7.18 -3.31
C ASN A 87 -16.51 -7.58 -3.99
N ARG A 88 -15.37 -7.33 -3.35
CA ARG A 88 -14.03 -7.62 -3.87
C ARG A 88 -13.13 -8.00 -2.71
N MET A 89 -12.48 -9.15 -2.82
CA MET A 89 -11.50 -9.58 -1.83
C MET A 89 -10.28 -8.65 -1.85
N PRO A 90 -9.66 -8.39 -0.70
CA PRO A 90 -8.46 -7.58 -0.63
C PRO A 90 -7.32 -8.29 -1.37
N THR A 91 -6.47 -7.54 -2.05
CA THR A 91 -5.21 -8.04 -2.60
C THR A 91 -4.08 -7.74 -1.63
N CYS A 92 -3.12 -8.66 -1.52
CA CYS A 92 -1.95 -8.41 -0.68
C CYS A 92 -1.07 -7.38 -1.39
N PRO A 93 -0.71 -6.27 -0.73
CA PRO A 93 0.00 -5.20 -1.41
C PRO A 93 1.51 -5.50 -1.54
N ALA A 94 2.00 -6.55 -0.86
CA ALA A 94 3.27 -7.22 -1.15
C ALA A 94 3.20 -8.24 -2.31
N ARG A 95 2.14 -8.18 -3.14
CA ARG A 95 1.87 -9.09 -4.28
C ARG A 95 1.73 -10.56 -3.87
N GLY A 96 1.26 -10.80 -2.64
CA GLY A 96 0.90 -12.13 -2.15
C GLY A 96 -0.53 -12.56 -2.51
N THR A 97 -0.84 -13.82 -2.22
CA THR A 97 -2.17 -14.41 -2.32
C THR A 97 -2.66 -14.81 -0.93
N TYR A 98 -3.93 -14.51 -0.64
CA TYR A 98 -4.60 -14.93 0.58
C TYR A 98 -5.19 -16.32 0.42
N THR A 99 -4.86 -17.22 1.34
CA THR A 99 -5.44 -18.56 1.39
C THR A 99 -6.48 -18.61 2.50
N LEU A 100 -7.73 -18.80 2.11
CA LEU A 100 -8.82 -19.06 3.04
C LEU A 100 -8.68 -20.48 3.60
N ARG A 101 -8.84 -20.61 4.91
CA ARG A 101 -8.85 -21.90 5.62
C ARG A 101 -10.19 -22.06 6.33
N ALA A 102 -10.38 -23.18 7.01
CA ALA A 102 -11.55 -23.43 7.85
C ALA A 102 -11.84 -22.26 8.82
N LEU A 103 -13.09 -22.09 9.25
CA LEU A 103 -13.50 -21.03 10.17
C LEU A 103 -12.63 -20.96 11.43
N ASN A 104 -12.28 -22.12 11.99
CA ASN A 104 -11.42 -22.25 13.18
C ASN A 104 -9.93 -21.99 12.94
N ARG A 105 -9.53 -21.66 11.71
CA ARG A 105 -8.13 -21.43 11.35
C ARG A 105 -7.98 -20.06 10.70
N GLU A 106 -6.98 -19.33 11.15
CA GLU A 106 -6.69 -18.00 10.62
C GLU A 106 -6.35 -18.07 9.11
N PRO A 107 -6.83 -17.14 8.28
CA PRO A 107 -6.37 -17.01 6.91
C PRO A 107 -4.88 -16.70 6.88
N ILE A 108 -4.19 -17.17 5.83
CA ILE A 108 -2.74 -16.98 5.69
C ILE A 108 -2.42 -16.23 4.40
N CYS A 109 -1.33 -15.48 4.42
CA CYS A 109 -0.72 -14.91 3.22
C CYS A 109 0.51 -15.74 2.83
N ASN A 110 0.68 -16.08 1.55
CA ASN A 110 1.87 -16.79 1.06
C ASN A 110 3.18 -15.98 1.22
N ARG A 111 3.11 -14.69 1.53
CA ARG A 111 4.25 -13.82 1.84
C ARG A 111 4.46 -13.65 3.36
N ALA A 112 3.97 -14.59 4.16
CA ALA A 112 4.16 -14.64 5.61
C ALA A 112 5.63 -14.55 6.05
N ALA A 113 6.58 -15.00 5.23
CA ALA A 113 8.02 -14.91 5.48
C ALA A 113 8.57 -13.46 5.64
N LEU A 114 7.79 -12.44 5.28
CA LEU A 114 8.08 -11.02 5.53
C LEU A 114 7.48 -10.52 6.86
N GLY A 115 7.16 -11.41 7.80
CA GLY A 115 6.54 -11.07 9.09
C GLY A 115 5.03 -10.77 9.00
N HIS A 116 4.36 -11.24 7.94
CA HIS A 116 2.92 -11.05 7.73
C HIS A 116 2.11 -12.22 8.29
N THR A 117 2.39 -12.63 9.52
CA THR A 117 1.56 -13.56 10.27
C THR A 117 0.71 -12.78 11.26
N TYR A 118 -0.48 -13.32 11.52
CA TYR A 118 -1.32 -12.90 12.62
C TYR A 118 -0.62 -13.18 13.95
#